data_AF-A0A410PUP6-F1
#
_entry.id   AF-A0A410PUP6-F1
#
_cell.length_a   1.000
_cell.length_b   1.000
_cell.length_c   1.000
_cell.angle_alpha   90.00
_cell.angle_beta   90.00
_cell.angle_gamma   90.00
#
_symmetry.space_group_name_H-M   'P 1'
#
loop_
_entity.id
_entity.type
_entity.pdbx_description
1 polymer ?
#
loop_
_entity_poly.entity_id
_entity_poly.type
_entity_poly.pdbx_seq_one_letter_code
_entity_poly.pdbx_strand_id
1 'polypeptide(L)'
;MSLLSMTKTLFKSIAHGPYTDLYPVKPRENFERTRGSIGIDIENCVFCGICSKRCPTGAITTVRNDKSWSIERMNCVQCGYCVEVCPKKCLKMKNEYTTPELKKVKDEYVDARVPDNEENN
;
A
#
# COMPACT_ATOMS: atom_id res chain seq x y z
N MET A 1 17.81 -50.00 9.56
CA MET A 1 17.27 -48.73 9.04
C MET A 1 16.26 -48.19 10.04
N SER A 2 16.51 -47.01 10.61
CA SER A 2 15.69 -46.45 11.70
C SER A 2 14.35 -45.93 11.17
N LEU A 3 13.35 -46.82 11.11
CA LEU A 3 11.96 -46.49 10.73
C LEU A 3 11.23 -45.60 11.78
N LEU A 4 11.83 -45.40 12.96
CA LEU A 4 11.17 -44.81 14.15
C LEU A 4 11.78 -43.47 14.61
N SER A 5 12.70 -42.85 13.88
CA SER A 5 13.34 -41.60 14.32
C SER A 5 12.38 -40.39 14.34
N MET A 6 11.29 -40.45 13.57
CA MET A 6 10.32 -39.37 13.39
C MET A 6 9.14 -39.42 14.38
N THR A 7 8.94 -40.54 15.10
CA THR A 7 7.76 -40.70 15.98
C THR A 7 7.77 -39.69 17.13
N LYS A 8 8.93 -39.43 17.73
CA LYS A 8 9.10 -38.41 18.78
C LYS A 8 8.69 -37.01 18.30
N THR A 9 9.07 -36.66 17.07
CA THR A 9 8.70 -35.38 16.45
C THR A 9 7.20 -35.32 16.15
N LEU A 10 6.61 -36.43 15.70
CA LEU A 10 5.18 -36.54 15.44
C LEU A 10 4.35 -36.25 16.70
N PHE A 11 4.68 -36.90 17.82
CA PHE A 11 3.97 -36.67 19.08
C PHE A 11 4.13 -35.22 19.58
N LYS A 12 5.33 -34.64 19.44
CA LYS A 12 5.56 -33.23 19.82
C LYS A 12 4.76 -32.25 18.95
N SER A 13 4.63 -32.55 17.65
CA SER A 13 3.84 -31.74 16.71
C SER A 13 2.35 -31.76 17.05
N ILE A 14 1.79 -32.94 17.34
CA ILE A 14 0.38 -33.08 17.74
C ILE A 14 0.10 -32.30 19.03
N ALA A 15 0.98 -32.39 20.03
CA ALA A 15 0.84 -31.69 21.30
C ALA A 15 0.93 -30.15 21.17
N HIS A 16 1.72 -29.64 20.22
CA HIS A 16 1.84 -28.20 19.94
C HIS A 16 0.60 -27.65 19.21
N GLY A 17 -0.21 -28.51 18.58
CA GLY A 17 -1.35 -28.10 17.77
C GLY A 17 -0.95 -27.43 16.45
N PRO A 18 -1.94 -27.06 15.62
CA PRO A 18 -1.69 -26.45 14.32
C PRO A 18 -1.10 -25.05 14.49
N TYR A 19 0.00 -24.77 13.80
CA TYR A 19 0.64 -23.44 13.79
C TYR A 19 -0.13 -22.40 12.95
N THR A 20 -1.19 -22.82 12.25
CA THR A 20 -1.93 -22.00 11.29
C THR A 20 -2.97 -21.11 11.98
N ASP A 21 -3.08 -19.86 11.52
CA ASP A 21 -4.23 -18.99 11.82
C ASP A 21 -5.45 -19.38 10.97
N LEU A 22 -6.65 -19.24 11.55
CA LEU A 22 -7.92 -19.58 10.90
C LEU A 22 -8.39 -18.47 9.94
N TYR A 23 -7.74 -18.34 8.79
CA TYR A 23 -8.24 -17.47 7.72
C TYR A 23 -9.49 -18.10 7.06
N PRO A 24 -10.59 -17.36 6.81
CA PRO A 24 -10.77 -15.90 6.93
C PRO A 24 -11.34 -15.41 8.27
N VAL A 25 -11.63 -16.30 9.23
CA VAL A 25 -12.31 -15.95 10.50
C VAL A 25 -11.44 -15.06 11.41
N LYS A 26 -10.14 -15.35 11.52
CA LYS A 26 -9.16 -14.55 12.24
C LYS A 26 -8.04 -14.15 11.29
N PRO A 27 -8.16 -12.99 10.60
CA PRO A 27 -7.06 -12.48 9.79
C PRO A 27 -5.86 -12.16 10.68
N ARG A 28 -4.65 -12.31 10.15
CA ARG A 28 -3.44 -11.90 10.86
C ARG A 28 -3.41 -10.38 10.99
N GLU A 29 -2.93 -9.91 12.13
CA GLU A 29 -2.63 -8.50 12.35
C GLU A 29 -1.38 -8.12 11.54
N ASN A 30 -1.41 -6.94 10.90
CA ASN A 30 -0.27 -6.45 10.14
C ASN A 30 0.75 -5.79 11.09
N PHE A 31 2.04 -5.99 10.82
CA PHE A 31 3.12 -5.35 11.58
C PHE A 31 3.13 -3.83 11.37
N GLU A 32 3.67 -3.06 12.32
CA GLU A 32 3.71 -1.60 12.29
C GLU A 32 4.34 -1.01 11.02
N ARG A 33 5.34 -1.69 10.44
CA ARG A 33 6.09 -1.23 9.25
C ARG A 33 5.71 -1.97 7.96
N THR A 34 4.55 -2.61 7.93
CA THR A 34 4.08 -3.31 6.74
C THR A 34 3.84 -2.31 5.61
N ARG A 35 4.36 -2.63 4.42
CA ARG A 35 4.12 -1.85 3.21
C ARG A 35 2.81 -2.31 2.57
N GLY A 36 1.71 -1.70 2.98
CA GLY A 36 0.40 -1.92 2.37
C GLY A 36 0.13 -1.00 1.18
N SER A 37 -1.10 -0.52 1.07
CA SER A 37 -1.55 0.33 -0.03
C SER A 37 -1.06 1.78 0.10
N ILE A 38 -0.91 2.48 -1.04
CA ILE A 38 -0.53 3.90 -1.05
C ILE A 38 -1.78 4.76 -0.78
N GLY A 39 -1.76 5.58 0.26
CA GLY A 39 -2.73 6.64 0.49
C GLY A 39 -2.18 8.00 0.05
N ILE A 40 -3.03 8.84 -0.54
CA ILE A 40 -2.72 10.23 -0.83
C ILE A 40 -3.63 11.14 -0.02
N ASP A 41 -3.04 12.17 0.58
CA ASP A 41 -3.73 13.35 1.08
C ASP A 41 -3.73 14.39 -0.04
N ILE A 42 -4.87 14.53 -0.72
CA ILE A 42 -4.94 15.31 -1.95
C ILE A 42 -4.92 16.81 -1.70
N GLU A 43 -5.41 17.27 -0.54
CA GLU A 43 -5.45 18.69 -0.15
C GLU A 43 -4.04 19.28 -0.04
N ASN A 44 -3.09 18.46 0.44
CA ASN A 44 -1.69 18.85 0.58
C ASN A 44 -0.86 18.64 -0.70
N CYS A 45 -1.46 18.08 -1.76
CA CYS A 45 -0.77 17.78 -3.00
C CYS A 45 -0.65 19.02 -3.91
N VAL A 46 0.58 19.35 -4.33
CA VAL A 46 0.85 20.46 -5.26
C VAL A 46 1.02 20.00 -6.71
N PHE A 47 0.65 18.76 -7.02
CA PHE A 47 0.73 18.17 -8.38
C PHE A 47 2.11 18.32 -9.06
N CYS A 48 3.19 18.24 -8.29
CA CYS A 48 4.57 18.41 -8.80
C CYS A 48 5.05 17.28 -9.74
N GLY A 49 4.37 16.13 -9.73
CA GLY A 49 4.68 14.99 -10.60
C GLY A 49 5.96 14.20 -10.26
N ILE A 50 6.67 14.53 -9.17
CA ILE A 50 7.89 13.82 -8.76
C ILE A 50 7.59 12.34 -8.48
N CYS A 51 6.47 12.05 -7.81
CA CYS A 51 6.04 10.68 -7.52
C CYS A 51 5.80 9.84 -8.79
N SER A 52 5.22 10.44 -9.84
CA SER A 52 5.03 9.80 -11.14
C SER A 52 6.37 9.50 -11.81
N LYS A 53 7.27 10.48 -11.90
CA LYS A 53 8.62 10.32 -12.51
C LYS A 53 9.51 9.31 -11.81
N ARG A 54 9.36 9.17 -10.49
CA ARG A 54 10.16 8.26 -9.66
C ARG A 54 9.53 6.87 -9.57
N CYS A 55 8.29 6.68 -9.99
CA CYS A 55 7.63 5.38 -9.93
C CYS A 55 8.32 4.38 -10.89
N PRO A 56 8.87 3.25 -10.39
CA PRO A 56 9.59 2.29 -11.24
C PRO A 56 8.67 1.57 -12.23
N THR A 57 7.39 1.44 -11.91
CA THR A 57 6.40 0.76 -12.75
C THR A 57 5.50 1.71 -13.55
N GLY A 58 5.65 3.02 -13.38
CA GLY A 58 4.75 4.01 -14.01
C GLY A 58 3.30 3.94 -13.51
N ALA A 59 3.03 3.36 -12.35
CA ALA A 59 1.69 3.20 -11.82
C ALA A 59 0.97 4.51 -11.43
N ILE A 60 1.72 5.61 -11.30
CA ILE A 60 1.19 6.90 -10.86
C ILE A 60 1.23 7.88 -12.03
N THR A 61 0.10 8.52 -12.31
CA THR A 61 0.00 9.60 -13.30
C THR A 61 -0.40 10.89 -12.60
N THR A 62 0.25 12.00 -12.95
CA THR A 62 -0.04 13.33 -12.38
C THR A 62 -0.08 14.35 -13.51
N VAL A 63 -1.20 15.07 -13.65
CA VAL A 63 -1.36 16.15 -14.63
C VAL A 63 -1.50 17.46 -13.88
N ARG A 64 -0.56 18.38 -14.10
CA ARG A 64 -0.52 19.66 -13.40
C ARG A 64 -1.63 20.62 -13.85
N ASN A 65 -1.93 20.64 -15.14
CA ASN A 65 -2.95 21.53 -15.72
C ASN A 65 -4.35 21.20 -15.17
N ASP A 66 -4.67 19.90 -15.11
CA ASP A 66 -5.98 19.42 -14.67
C ASP A 66 -6.05 19.17 -13.15
N LYS A 67 -4.97 19.50 -12.41
CA LYS A 67 -4.80 19.18 -10.98
C LYS A 67 -5.26 17.75 -10.68
N SER A 68 -4.82 16.80 -11.50
CA SER A 68 -5.25 15.41 -11.40
C SER A 68 -4.11 14.52 -10.93
N TRP A 69 -4.46 13.57 -10.07
CA TRP A 69 -3.57 12.53 -9.60
C TRP A 69 -4.29 11.20 -9.69
N SER A 70 -3.64 10.19 -10.28
CA SER A 70 -4.21 8.85 -10.37
C SER A 70 -3.18 7.77 -10.10
N ILE A 71 -3.66 6.64 -9.60
CA ILE A 71 -2.85 5.45 -9.37
C ILE A 71 -3.56 4.20 -9.87
N GLU A 72 -2.85 3.43 -10.71
CA GLU A 72 -3.25 2.10 -11.13
C GLU A 72 -2.77 1.08 -10.10
N ARG A 73 -3.69 0.57 -9.28
CA ARG A 73 -3.35 -0.30 -8.15
C ARG A 73 -2.68 -1.60 -8.57
N MET A 74 -3.10 -2.16 -9.70
CA MET A 74 -2.53 -3.40 -10.25
C MET A 74 -1.08 -3.25 -10.72
N ASN A 75 -0.64 -2.04 -11.09
CA ASN A 75 0.75 -1.80 -11.52
C ASN A 75 1.64 -1.37 -10.34
N CYS A 76 1.06 -1.12 -9.16
CA CYS A 76 1.78 -0.67 -7.99
C CYS A 76 2.45 -1.86 -7.27
N VAL A 77 3.78 -1.87 -7.23
CA VAL A 77 4.57 -2.89 -6.51
C VAL A 77 4.84 -2.54 -5.04
N GLN A 78 4.13 -1.52 -4.50
CA GLN A 78 4.20 -1.13 -3.09
C GLN A 78 5.63 -0.85 -2.56
N CYS A 79 6.53 -0.36 -3.43
CA CYS A 79 7.93 -0.12 -3.08
C CYS A 79 8.12 1.04 -2.07
N GLY A 80 7.17 1.98 -1.99
CA GLY A 80 7.22 3.14 -1.09
C GLY A 80 8.04 4.33 -1.59
N TYR A 81 8.72 4.22 -2.74
CA TYR A 81 9.62 5.29 -3.21
C TYR A 81 8.89 6.62 -3.49
N CYS A 82 7.63 6.57 -3.93
CA CYS A 82 6.81 7.78 -4.10
C CYS A 82 6.55 8.52 -2.78
N VAL A 83 6.50 7.81 -1.65
CA VAL A 83 6.33 8.38 -0.31
C VAL A 83 7.61 9.08 0.13
N GLU A 84 8.77 8.47 -0.11
CA GLU A 84 10.08 9.00 0.27
C GLU A 84 10.44 10.28 -0.50
N VAL A 85 10.15 10.33 -1.80
CA VAL A 85 10.51 11.47 -2.66
C VAL A 85 9.51 12.63 -2.60
N CYS A 86 8.37 12.47 -1.94
CA CYS A 86 7.32 13.50 -1.95
C CYS A 86 7.74 14.70 -1.07
N PRO A 87 7.96 15.90 -1.65
CA PRO A 87 8.43 17.05 -0.88
C PRO A 87 7.41 17.55 0.13
N LYS A 88 6.11 17.42 -0.19
CA LYS A 88 4.99 17.78 0.69
C LYS A 88 4.61 16.69 1.68
N LYS A 89 5.22 15.49 1.59
CA LYS A 89 4.90 14.32 2.41
C LYS A 89 3.39 13.99 2.46
N CYS A 90 2.67 14.25 1.36
CA CYS A 90 1.23 13.99 1.25
C CYS A 90 0.90 12.53 0.92
N LEU A 91 1.90 11.72 0.53
CA LEU A 91 1.74 10.29 0.28
C LEU A 91 2.13 9.51 1.54
N LYS A 92 1.37 8.46 1.87
CA LYS A 92 1.62 7.58 3.02
C LYS A 92 1.46 6.12 2.63
N MET A 93 2.25 5.25 3.24
CA MET A 93 2.01 3.81 3.18
C MET A 93 0.97 3.45 4.24
N LYS A 94 -0.18 2.93 3.82
CA LYS A 94 -1.18 2.35 4.72
C LYS A 94 -0.69 0.99 5.20
N ASN A 95 -1.11 0.59 6.40
CA ASN A 95 -0.82 -0.72 6.98
C ASN A 95 -1.83 -1.80 6.54
N GLU A 96 -2.47 -1.61 5.38
CA GLU A 96 -3.53 -2.48 4.87
C GLU A 96 -3.23 -2.83 3.43
N TYR A 97 -3.29 -4.13 3.11
CA TYR A 97 -3.16 -4.62 1.76
C TYR A 97 -4.39 -4.26 0.92
N THR A 98 -4.19 -4.13 -0.39
CA THR A 98 -5.30 -3.97 -1.32
C THR A 98 -6.17 -5.22 -1.32
N THR A 99 -7.48 -5.04 -1.26
CA THR A 99 -8.44 -6.14 -1.39
C THR A 99 -8.34 -6.75 -2.79
N PRO A 100 -8.51 -8.08 -2.92
CA PRO A 100 -8.56 -8.71 -4.24
C PRO A 100 -9.79 -8.23 -4.99
N GLU A 101 -9.59 -7.66 -6.18
CA GLU A 101 -10.66 -7.21 -7.06
C GLU A 101 -10.60 -7.92 -8.41
N LEU A 102 -11.77 -8.12 -9.03
CA LEU A 102 -11.88 -8.79 -10.34
C LEU A 102 -11.49 -7.88 -11.51
N LYS A 103 -11.45 -6.57 -11.29
CA LYS A 103 -11.18 -5.56 -12.31
C LYS A 103 -9.95 -4.76 -11.95
N LYS A 104 -9.32 -4.15 -12.96
CA LYS A 104 -8.22 -3.21 -12.74
C LYS A 104 -8.77 -1.93 -12.12
N VAL A 105 -8.38 -1.66 -10.88
CA VAL A 105 -8.76 -0.45 -10.14
C VAL A 105 -7.81 0.67 -10.47
N LYS A 106 -8.39 1.82 -10.83
CA LYS A 106 -7.68 3.07 -11.00
C LYS A 106 -8.34 4.09 -10.09
N ASP A 107 -7.61 4.55 -9.08
CA ASP A 107 -8.07 5.64 -8.23
C ASP A 107 -7.72 6.94 -8.93
N GLU A 108 -8.72 7.80 -9.17
CA GLU A 108 -8.56 9.09 -9.81
C GLU A 108 -9.06 10.19 -8.88
N TYR A 109 -8.24 11.23 -8.72
CA TYR A 109 -8.56 12.43 -7.95
C TYR A 109 -8.44 13.63 -8.90
N VAL A 110 -9.51 14.40 -9.03
CA VAL A 110 -9.65 15.54 -9.96
C VAL A 110 -10.18 16.75 -9.17
N ASP A 111 -9.70 17.95 -9.50
CA ASP A 111 -10.11 19.24 -8.88
C ASP A 111 -9.98 19.29 -7.34
N ALA A 112 -8.91 18.74 -6.78
CA ALA A 112 -8.57 19.02 -5.38
C ALA A 112 -7.97 20.42 -5.29
N ARG A 113 -8.83 21.41 -5.05
CA ARG A 113 -8.40 22.78 -4.80
C ARG A 113 -7.55 22.82 -3.54
N VAL A 114 -6.31 23.26 -3.71
CA VAL A 114 -5.63 24.06 -2.69
C VAL A 114 -6.56 25.24 -2.44
N PRO A 115 -7.08 25.48 -1.22
CA PRO A 115 -7.70 26.77 -0.93
C PRO A 115 -6.62 27.81 -1.17
N ASP A 116 -6.83 28.64 -2.18
CA ASP A 116 -6.02 29.84 -2.37
C ASP A 116 -6.14 30.63 -1.07
N ASN A 117 -5.01 30.86 -0.38
CA ASN A 117 -4.98 31.76 0.76
C ASN A 117 -5.33 33.17 0.26
N GLU A 118 -6.63 33.46 0.15
CA GLU A 118 -7.17 34.82 0.25
C GLU A 118 -7.11 35.24 1.72
N GLU A 119 -5.91 35.47 2.25
CA GLU A 119 -5.71 36.24 3.46
C GLU A 119 -4.21 36.52 3.62
N ASN A 120 -3.76 37.57 2.93
CA ASN A 120 -2.75 38.50 3.44
C ASN A 120 -3.08 39.86 2.83
N ASN A 121 -3.92 40.59 3.55
CA ASN A 121 -3.91 42.05 3.56
C ASN A 121 -2.52 42.54 3.95
#